data_AF-A0A2N0ER99-F1
#
_entry.id   AF-A0A2N0ER99-F1
#
_cell.length_a   1.000
_cell.length_b   1.000
_cell.length_c   1.000
_cell.angle_alpha   90.00
_cell.angle_beta   90.00
_cell.angle_gamma   90.00
#
_symmetry.space_group_name_H-M   'P 1'
#
loop_
_entity.id
_entity.type
_entity.pdbx_description
1 polymer ?
#
loop_
_entity_poly.entity_id
_entity_poly.type
_entity_poly.pdbx_seq_one_letter_code
_entity_poly.pdbx_strand_id
1 'polypeptide(L)'
;MECYNSAVIKASAEKVFDTLKNFHDMSWSKNVVNQLDPVGDRKSDEVGAKRVLNGAFSETLKAMNPQEKSFSYSIDDGPGPLSKDNVDGYIGNVKVLPITEDNTSLVVWTCKWQRDKEGGVADFCNPIYHALLQDLKAHFST
;
A
#
# COMPACT_ATOMS: atom_id res chain seq x y z
N MET A 1 9.98 -14.55 0.60
CA MET A 1 9.79 -13.92 1.92
C MET A 1 8.59 -13.00 1.83
N GLU A 2 7.84 -12.80 2.91
CA GLU A 2 6.56 -12.09 2.84
C GLU A 2 6.18 -11.35 4.13
N CYS A 3 5.27 -10.39 4.00
CA CYS A 3 4.53 -9.79 5.11
C CYS A 3 3.03 -9.95 4.84
N TYR A 4 2.25 -10.07 5.91
CA TYR A 4 0.80 -10.12 5.86
C TYR A 4 0.23 -9.28 7.00
N ASN A 5 -0.51 -8.23 6.65
CA ASN A 5 -1.21 -7.38 7.60
C ASN A 5 -2.65 -7.18 7.12
N SER A 6 -3.60 -7.14 8.04
CA SER A 6 -5.00 -6.89 7.68
C SER A 6 -5.75 -6.14 8.77
N ALA A 7 -6.83 -5.47 8.37
CA ALA A 7 -7.74 -4.80 9.30
C ALA A 7 -9.17 -4.81 8.77
N VAL A 8 -10.13 -4.91 9.69
CA VAL A 8 -11.54 -4.68 9.40
C VAL A 8 -11.82 -3.18 9.44
N ILE A 9 -12.38 -2.67 8.36
CA ILE A 9 -12.76 -1.26 8.17
C ILE A 9 -14.28 -1.16 8.21
N LYS A 10 -14.81 -0.23 9.00
CA LYS A 10 -16.25 -0.02 9.21
C LYS A 10 -16.92 0.73 8.04
N ALA A 11 -16.65 0.28 6.81
CA ALA A 11 -17.23 0.80 5.59
C ALA A 11 -17.29 -0.31 4.52
N SER A 12 -18.17 -0.13 3.52
CA SER A 12 -18.30 -1.09 2.43
C SER A 12 -17.01 -1.19 1.62
N ALA A 13 -16.75 -2.38 1.05
CA ALA A 13 -15.55 -2.62 0.26
C ALA A 13 -15.41 -1.66 -0.94
N GLU A 14 -16.53 -1.20 -1.50
CA GLU A 14 -16.54 -0.19 -2.58
C GLU A 14 -15.99 1.15 -2.09
N LYS A 15 -16.51 1.71 -0.99
CA LYS A 15 -16.04 2.98 -0.42
C LYS A 15 -14.57 2.93 -0.04
N VAL A 16 -14.16 1.82 0.58
CA VAL A 16 -12.76 1.62 0.99
C VAL A 16 -11.85 1.53 -0.23
N PHE A 17 -12.22 0.74 -1.25
CA PHE A 17 -11.40 0.63 -2.45
C PHE A 17 -11.40 1.93 -3.27
N ASP A 18 -12.48 2.69 -3.33
CA ASP A 18 -12.53 3.99 -3.98
C ASP A 18 -11.54 5.00 -3.36
N THR A 19 -11.31 4.88 -2.05
CA THR A 19 -10.29 5.65 -1.34
C THR A 19 -8.87 5.16 -1.67
N LEU A 20 -8.67 3.84 -1.68
CA LEU A 20 -7.35 3.23 -1.87
C LEU A 20 -6.85 3.20 -3.32
N LYS A 21 -7.74 3.16 -4.31
CA LYS A 21 -7.39 2.99 -5.74
C LYS A 21 -6.71 4.21 -6.34
N ASN A 22 -6.83 5.38 -5.72
CA ASN A 22 -6.09 6.56 -6.12
C ASN A 22 -4.64 6.44 -5.64
N PHE A 23 -3.76 5.87 -6.46
CA PHE A 23 -2.35 5.67 -6.09
C PHE A 23 -1.61 6.98 -5.79
N HIS A 24 -2.12 8.14 -6.23
CA HIS A 24 -1.53 9.44 -5.93
C HIS A 24 -2.22 10.15 -4.75
N ASP A 25 -3.05 9.45 -3.98
CA ASP A 25 -3.68 10.00 -2.78
C ASP A 25 -3.51 9.05 -1.58
N MET A 26 -2.79 9.54 -0.59
CA MET A 26 -2.66 8.91 0.72
C MET A 26 -3.05 9.88 1.85
N SER A 27 -3.90 10.86 1.56
CA SER A 27 -4.38 11.85 2.52
C SER A 27 -5.17 11.25 3.69
N TRP A 28 -5.60 9.99 3.56
CA TRP A 28 -6.20 9.18 4.62
C TRP A 28 -5.19 8.67 5.66
N SER A 29 -3.87 8.73 5.40
CA SER A 29 -2.81 8.25 6.31
C SER A 29 -1.76 9.30 6.65
N LYS A 30 -2.18 10.44 7.17
CA LYS A 30 -1.28 11.56 7.48
C LYS A 30 -0.25 11.25 8.59
N ASN A 31 -0.47 10.22 9.42
CA ASN A 31 0.49 9.85 10.46
C ASN A 31 1.67 9.06 9.89
N VAL A 32 1.49 8.40 8.74
CA VAL A 32 2.53 7.60 8.07
C VAL A 32 3.07 8.32 6.83
N VAL A 33 2.18 8.88 6.01
CA VAL A 33 2.51 9.57 4.76
C VAL A 33 2.11 11.03 4.91
N ASN A 34 3.10 11.88 5.16
CA ASN A 34 2.90 13.34 5.28
C ASN A 34 3.10 14.07 3.94
N GLN A 35 3.80 13.44 2.99
CA GLN A 35 4.07 13.98 1.67
C GLN A 35 4.00 12.86 0.62
N LEU A 36 3.36 13.16 -0.50
CA LEU A 36 3.31 12.31 -1.68
C LEU A 36 3.52 13.18 -2.91
N ASP A 37 4.55 12.86 -3.69
CA ASP A 37 4.85 13.52 -4.95
C ASP A 37 4.65 12.55 -6.12
N PRO A 38 3.64 12.76 -6.99
CA PRO A 38 3.51 12.00 -8.23
C PRO A 38 4.72 12.23 -9.14
N VAL A 39 5.14 11.20 -9.87
CA VAL A 39 6.29 11.27 -10.79
C VAL A 39 5.85 10.90 -12.21
N GLY A 40 6.10 11.82 -13.15
CA GLY A 40 5.72 11.68 -14.56
C GLY A 40 4.26 12.03 -14.82
N ASP A 41 3.78 11.67 -16.02
CA ASP A 41 2.49 12.16 -16.55
C ASP A 41 1.34 11.14 -16.46
N ARG A 42 1.62 9.93 -15.94
CA ARG A 42 0.61 8.86 -15.83
C ARG A 42 -0.38 9.17 -14.71
N LYS A 43 -1.64 8.82 -14.94
CA LYS A 43 -2.70 8.99 -13.94
C LYS A 43 -2.54 8.01 -12.79
N SER A 44 -3.12 8.33 -11.64
CA SER A 44 -3.01 7.55 -10.40
C SER A 44 -3.51 6.11 -10.50
N ASP A 45 -4.38 5.79 -11.45
CA ASP A 45 -4.94 4.45 -11.65
C ASP A 45 -4.33 3.73 -12.86
N GLU A 46 -3.37 4.36 -13.54
CA GLU A 46 -2.72 3.84 -14.73
C GLU A 46 -1.49 3.00 -14.37
N VAL A 47 -1.43 1.75 -14.83
CA VAL A 47 -0.25 0.89 -14.61
C VAL A 47 1.02 1.59 -15.11
N GLY A 48 2.03 1.63 -14.25
CA GLY A 48 3.28 2.37 -14.47
C GLY A 48 3.30 3.76 -13.84
N ALA A 49 2.19 4.24 -13.25
CA ALA A 49 2.17 5.45 -12.43
C ALA A 49 3.17 5.34 -11.28
N LYS A 50 3.77 6.48 -10.91
CA LYS A 50 4.86 6.52 -9.95
C LYS A 50 4.64 7.59 -8.91
N ARG A 51 5.16 7.35 -7.71
CA ARG A 51 5.11 8.32 -6.61
C ARG A 51 6.37 8.24 -5.75
N VAL A 52 6.66 9.32 -5.06
CA VAL A 52 7.62 9.36 -3.95
C VAL A 52 6.86 9.67 -2.67
N LEU A 53 6.95 8.78 -1.67
CA LEU A 53 6.35 8.99 -0.35
C LEU A 53 7.40 9.52 0.63
N ASN A 54 7.08 10.60 1.33
CA ASN A 54 7.92 11.27 2.32
C ASN A 54 9.36 11.56 1.84
N GLY A 55 9.55 11.76 0.53
CA GLY A 55 10.87 11.93 -0.09
C GLY A 55 11.77 10.68 -0.03
N ALA A 56 11.27 9.52 0.40
CA ALA A 56 12.09 8.35 0.74
C ALA A 56 11.70 7.06 0.00
N PHE A 57 10.42 6.82 -0.23
CA PHE A 57 9.96 5.60 -0.90
C PHE A 57 9.58 5.91 -2.34
N SER A 58 10.37 5.45 -3.29
CA SER A 58 10.04 5.53 -4.72
C SER A 58 9.23 4.29 -5.11
N GLU A 59 8.00 4.47 -5.57
CA GLU A 59 7.10 3.37 -5.88
C GLU A 59 6.53 3.46 -7.30
N THR A 60 6.30 2.30 -7.91
CA THR A 60 5.62 2.18 -9.22
C THR A 60 4.41 1.26 -9.13
N LEU A 61 3.26 1.70 -9.62
CA LEU A 61 2.04 0.90 -9.76
C LEU A 61 2.25 -0.21 -10.80
N LYS A 62 2.05 -1.47 -10.40
CA LYS A 62 2.31 -2.66 -11.24
C LYS A 62 1.03 -3.29 -11.78
N ALA A 63 -0.07 -3.23 -11.04
CA ALA A 63 -1.38 -3.68 -11.49
C ALA A 63 -2.48 -2.89 -10.79
N MET A 64 -3.60 -2.68 -11.48
CA MET A 64 -4.84 -2.10 -10.95
C MET A 64 -6.00 -2.96 -11.43
N ASN A 65 -6.75 -3.55 -10.50
CA ASN A 65 -7.89 -4.42 -10.79
C ASN A 65 -9.11 -3.97 -9.95
N PRO A 66 -9.91 -3.01 -10.47
CA PRO A 66 -11.07 -2.50 -9.75
C PRO A 66 -12.17 -3.55 -9.50
N GLN A 67 -12.31 -4.53 -10.39
CA GLN A 67 -13.28 -5.61 -10.27
C GLN A 67 -12.98 -6.48 -9.05
N GLU A 68 -11.70 -6.82 -8.86
CA GLU A 68 -11.22 -7.57 -7.68
C GLU A 68 -10.89 -6.70 -6.47
N LYS A 69 -11.10 -5.36 -6.57
CA LYS A 69 -10.74 -4.37 -5.56
C LYS A 69 -9.32 -4.55 -5.05
N SER A 70 -8.39 -4.66 -5.98
CA SER A 70 -6.97 -4.84 -5.66
C SER A 70 -6.05 -4.05 -6.57
N PHE A 71 -4.86 -3.77 -6.04
CA PHE A 71 -3.76 -3.23 -6.83
C PHE A 71 -2.44 -3.76 -6.28
N SER A 72 -1.39 -3.68 -7.07
CA SER A 72 -0.02 -4.00 -6.64
C SER A 72 0.96 -2.93 -7.09
N TYR A 73 2.03 -2.77 -6.33
CA TYR A 73 3.08 -1.79 -6.58
C TYR A 73 4.45 -2.37 -6.24
N SER A 74 5.50 -1.83 -6.83
CA SER A 74 6.89 -2.07 -6.42
C SER A 74 7.38 -0.92 -5.57
N ILE A 75 8.31 -1.22 -4.65
CA ILE A 75 9.21 -0.22 -4.07
C ILE A 75 10.49 -0.33 -4.91
N ASP A 76 10.75 0.69 -5.71
CA ASP A 76 11.88 0.75 -6.64
C ASP A 76 13.16 1.23 -5.93
N ASP A 77 13.01 2.08 -4.91
CA ASP A 77 14.06 2.46 -3.97
C ASP A 77 13.43 2.93 -2.64
N GLY A 78 14.14 2.74 -1.54
CA GLY A 78 13.62 3.00 -0.21
C GLY A 78 14.71 3.13 0.86
N PRO A 79 14.35 3.56 2.08
CA PRO A 79 15.30 3.66 3.18
C PRO A 79 15.69 2.28 3.74
N GLY A 80 16.91 2.21 4.28
CA GLY A 80 17.39 1.08 5.07
C GLY A 80 17.19 -0.26 4.36
N PRO A 81 16.48 -1.24 4.97
CA PRO A 81 16.27 -2.55 4.38
C PRO A 81 15.57 -2.55 3.02
N LEU A 82 14.91 -1.47 2.61
CA LEU A 82 14.21 -1.37 1.33
C LEU A 82 15.01 -0.69 0.22
N SER A 83 16.28 -0.37 0.46
CA SER A 83 17.14 0.19 -0.58
C SER A 83 17.21 -0.76 -1.78
N LYS A 84 17.24 -0.18 -2.99
CA LYS A 84 17.43 -0.92 -4.25
C LYS A 84 18.69 -1.78 -4.28
N ASP A 85 19.68 -1.44 -3.47
CA ASP A 85 20.93 -2.19 -3.37
C ASP A 85 20.80 -3.40 -2.42
N ASN A 86 19.79 -3.43 -1.54
CA ASN A 86 19.55 -4.52 -0.60
C ASN A 86 18.47 -5.50 -1.13
N VAL A 87 17.34 -4.99 -1.60
CA VAL A 87 16.14 -5.80 -1.94
C VAL A 87 15.91 -5.86 -3.44
N ASP A 88 15.55 -7.05 -3.91
CA ASP A 88 15.15 -7.27 -5.30
C ASP A 88 13.76 -7.91 -5.41
N GLY A 89 13.01 -7.45 -6.41
CA GLY A 89 11.68 -7.96 -6.72
C GLY A 89 10.62 -7.68 -5.65
N TYR A 90 10.71 -6.55 -4.94
CA TYR A 90 9.67 -6.16 -3.98
C TYR A 90 8.33 -5.88 -4.66
N ILE A 91 7.26 -6.51 -4.18
CA ILE A 91 5.89 -6.29 -4.62
C ILE A 91 4.99 -6.19 -3.39
N GLY A 92 4.39 -5.01 -3.19
CA GLY A 92 3.26 -4.81 -2.30
C GLY A 92 1.94 -5.12 -3.01
N ASN A 93 0.99 -5.69 -2.30
CA ASN A 93 -0.36 -5.95 -2.79
C ASN A 93 -1.39 -5.49 -1.76
N VAL A 94 -2.41 -4.78 -2.24
CA VAL A 94 -3.56 -4.35 -1.45
C VAL A 94 -4.80 -4.97 -2.04
N LYS A 95 -5.62 -5.59 -1.20
CA LYS A 95 -6.91 -6.17 -1.58
C LYS A 95 -7.98 -5.82 -0.56
N VAL A 96 -9.17 -5.45 -1.04
CA VAL A 96 -10.34 -5.16 -0.21
C VAL A 96 -11.40 -6.23 -0.44
N LEU A 97 -11.74 -6.97 0.61
CA LEU A 97 -12.75 -8.01 0.58
C LEU A 97 -14.02 -7.52 1.30
N PRO A 98 -15.22 -7.74 0.74
CA PRO A 98 -16.46 -7.42 1.44
C PRO A 98 -16.69 -8.39 2.60
N ILE A 99 -17.10 -7.85 3.75
CA ILE A 99 -17.71 -8.63 4.83
C ILE A 99 -19.22 -8.43 4.69
N THR A 100 -19.89 -9.45 4.15
CA THR A 100 -21.30 -9.33 3.73
C THR A 100 -22.28 -9.39 4.88
N GLU A 101 -21.85 -9.87 6.06
CA GLU A 101 -22.70 -9.97 7.25
C GLU A 101 -23.15 -8.61 7.77
N ASP A 102 -22.26 -7.61 7.76
CA ASP A 102 -22.48 -6.29 8.37
C ASP A 102 -22.14 -5.12 7.43
N ASN A 103 -21.92 -5.40 6.14
CA ASN A 103 -21.54 -4.43 5.11
C ASN A 103 -20.24 -3.65 5.44
N THR A 104 -19.32 -4.29 6.16
CA THR A 104 -17.95 -3.81 6.39
C THR A 104 -16.98 -4.41 5.36
N SER A 105 -15.68 -4.19 5.54
CA SER A 105 -14.67 -4.78 4.66
C SER A 105 -13.40 -5.19 5.39
N LEU A 106 -12.74 -6.21 4.86
CA LEU A 106 -11.40 -6.63 5.25
C LEU A 106 -10.40 -6.08 4.24
N VAL A 107 -9.50 -5.21 4.69
CA VAL A 107 -8.35 -4.77 3.90
C VAL A 107 -7.17 -5.68 4.23
N VAL A 108 -6.57 -6.27 3.21
CA VAL A 108 -5.38 -7.10 3.32
C VAL A 108 -4.25 -6.39 2.57
N TRP A 109 -3.15 -6.18 3.28
CA TRP A 109 -1.92 -5.61 2.75
C TRP A 109 -0.79 -6.62 2.92
N THR A 110 -0.27 -7.10 1.80
CA THR A 110 0.86 -8.02 1.78
C THR A 110 2.03 -7.41 1.05
N CYS A 111 3.21 -7.94 1.30
CA CYS A 111 4.31 -7.77 0.39
C CYS A 111 5.10 -9.06 0.25
N LYS A 112 5.82 -9.18 -0.86
CA LYS A 112 6.77 -10.26 -1.12
C LYS A 112 7.98 -9.70 -1.83
N TRP A 113 9.13 -10.32 -1.62
CA TRP A 113 10.36 -10.02 -2.32
C TRP A 113 11.13 -11.32 -2.58
N GLN A 114 11.98 -11.28 -3.60
CA GLN A 114 12.70 -12.47 -4.06
C GLN A 114 13.94 -12.71 -3.21
N ARG A 115 14.70 -11.66 -2.93
CA ARG A 115 15.95 -11.70 -2.16
C ARG A 115 16.16 -10.38 -1.43
N ASP A 116 16.82 -10.48 -0.29
CA ASP A 116 17.47 -9.38 0.40
C ASP A 116 18.91 -9.80 0.76
N LYS A 117 19.81 -8.82 0.94
CA LYS A 117 21.21 -9.11 1.32
C LYS A 117 21.38 -9.17 2.84
N GLU A 118 20.72 -8.24 3.54
CA GLU A 118 20.91 -8.00 4.97
C GLU A 118 19.70 -8.44 5.83
N GLY A 119 18.61 -8.93 5.22
CA GLY A 119 17.36 -9.21 5.92
C GLY A 119 16.63 -7.94 6.38
N GLY A 120 15.78 -8.07 7.40
CA GLY A 120 15.13 -6.96 8.09
C GLY A 120 13.98 -6.27 7.34
N VAL A 121 13.68 -6.67 6.10
CA VAL A 121 12.58 -6.10 5.30
C VAL A 121 11.24 -6.27 6.02
N ALA A 122 10.97 -7.47 6.56
CA ALA A 122 9.71 -7.75 7.26
C ALA A 122 9.55 -6.89 8.52
N ASP A 123 10.60 -6.82 9.32
CA ASP A 123 10.62 -6.06 10.59
C ASP A 123 10.46 -4.56 10.33
N PHE A 124 10.96 -4.08 9.18
CA PHE A 124 10.78 -2.71 8.74
C PHE A 124 9.37 -2.43 8.19
N CYS A 125 8.83 -3.32 7.36
CA CYS A 125 7.54 -3.12 6.70
C CYS A 125 6.32 -3.35 7.60
N ASN A 126 6.35 -4.34 8.48
CA ASN A 126 5.17 -4.71 9.29
C ASN A 126 4.63 -3.55 10.15
N PRO A 127 5.47 -2.78 10.86
CA PRO A 127 5.01 -1.61 11.62
C PRO A 127 4.38 -0.54 10.73
N ILE A 128 4.94 -0.30 9.54
CA ILE A 128 4.42 0.67 8.56
C ILE A 128 3.03 0.22 8.09
N TYR A 129 2.87 -1.04 7.68
CA TYR A 129 1.58 -1.58 7.25
C TYR A 129 0.54 -1.57 8.36
N HIS A 130 0.93 -1.90 9.59
CA HIS A 130 0.05 -1.80 10.73
C HIS A 130 -0.44 -0.36 10.93
N ALA A 131 0.46 0.62 10.89
CA ALA A 131 0.13 2.04 11.05
C ALA A 131 -0.77 2.56 9.91
N LEU A 132 -0.48 2.21 8.65
CA LEU A 132 -1.33 2.54 7.51
C LEU A 132 -2.77 2.00 7.72
N LEU A 133 -2.89 0.74 8.14
CA LEU A 133 -4.20 0.14 8.38
C LEU A 133 -4.95 0.79 9.55
N GLN A 134 -4.25 1.24 10.61
CA GLN A 134 -4.89 2.00 11.69
C GLN A 134 -5.38 3.38 11.24
N ASP A 135 -4.58 4.08 10.44
CA ASP A 135 -4.97 5.36 9.86
C ASP A 135 -6.20 5.22 8.95
N LEU A 136 -6.22 4.21 8.08
CA LEU A 136 -7.37 3.90 7.24
C LEU A 136 -8.62 3.62 8.09
N LYS A 137 -8.46 2.87 9.18
CA LYS A 137 -9.56 2.58 10.10
C LYS A 137 -10.08 3.85 10.77
N ALA A 138 -9.19 4.74 11.18
CA ALA A 138 -9.56 6.04 11.76
C ALA A 138 -10.29 6.93 10.75
N HIS A 139 -9.83 6.97 9.49
CA HIS A 139 -10.45 7.72 8.40
C HIS A 139 -11.93 7.34 8.17
N PHE A 140 -12.30 6.08 8.37
CA PHE A 140 -13.69 5.58 8.25
C PHE A 140 -14.45 5.48 9.57
N SER A 141 -13.86 5.92 10.69
CA SER A 141 -14.51 5.89 12.01
C SER A 141 -15.16 7.23 12.39
N THR A 142 -14.98 8.27 11.56
CA THR A 142 -15.65 9.59 11.66
C THR A 142 -16.91 9.62 10.82
#